data_AF-A0A4R2KA31-F1
#
_entry.id   AF-A0A4R2KA31-F1
#
_cell.length_a   1.000
_cell.length_b   1.000
_cell.length_c   1.000
_cell.angle_alpha   90.00
_cell.angle_beta   90.00
_cell.angle_gamma   90.00
#
_symmetry.space_group_name_H-M   'P 1'
#
loop_
_entity.id
_entity.type
_entity.pdbx_description
1 polymer ?
#
loop_
_entity_poly.entity_id
_entity_poly.type
_entity_poly.pdbx_seq_one_letter_code
_entity_poly.pdbx_strand_id
1 'polypeptide(L)'
;MGRRNALTLVALALAGCADPVVRVVERPVIVLPPAELRSCAPEPAAPVGTASQRDADAWAGAAILAGRDCRETLEAAMDFLIDQDKPKGP
;
A
#
# COMPACT_ATOMS: atom_id res chain seq x y z
N MET A 1 -54.73 23.97 33.10
CA MET A 1 -53.39 24.31 32.56
C MET A 1 -52.42 23.27 33.09
N GLY A 2 -51.72 22.49 32.24
CA GLY A 2 -50.80 21.45 32.75
C GLY A 2 -50.37 20.39 31.74
N ARG A 3 -51.07 20.27 30.61
CA ARG A 3 -50.83 19.22 29.61
C ARG A 3 -49.75 19.56 28.57
N ARG A 4 -49.31 20.83 28.51
CA ARG A 4 -48.27 21.29 27.57
C ARG A 4 -46.84 21.01 28.04
N ASN A 5 -46.60 20.94 29.35
CA ASN A 5 -45.25 20.74 29.89
C ASN A 5 -44.77 19.27 29.84
N ALA A 6 -45.70 18.31 29.93
CA ALA A 6 -45.35 16.88 29.89
C ALA A 6 -44.85 16.43 28.50
N LEU A 7 -45.43 16.99 27.42
CA LEU A 7 -45.01 16.66 26.05
C LEU A 7 -43.60 17.16 25.72
N THR A 8 -43.22 18.31 26.26
CA THR A 8 -41.88 18.88 26.04
C THR A 8 -40.80 18.05 26.75
N LEU A 9 -41.07 17.57 27.96
CA LEU A 9 -40.12 16.74 28.71
C LEU A 9 -39.90 15.36 28.08
N VAL A 10 -40.93 14.74 27.52
CA VAL A 10 -40.80 13.46 26.81
C VAL A 10 -40.01 13.61 25.50
N ALA A 11 -40.19 14.73 24.79
CA ALA A 11 -39.42 15.00 23.56
C ALA A 11 -37.93 15.23 23.84
N LEU A 12 -37.56 15.89 24.96
CA LEU A 12 -36.16 16.05 25.35
C LEU A 12 -35.51 14.73 25.80
N ALA A 13 -36.27 13.82 26.42
CA ALA A 13 -35.75 12.51 26.83
C ALA A 13 -35.43 11.60 25.64
N LEU A 14 -36.20 11.67 24.55
CA LEU A 14 -35.97 10.88 23.33
C LEU A 14 -34.80 11.41 22.48
N ALA A 15 -34.49 12.71 22.56
CA ALA A 15 -33.35 13.30 21.86
C ALA A 15 -31.99 12.91 22.48
N GLY A 16 -31.98 12.51 23.76
CA GLY A 16 -30.78 12.05 24.47
C GLY A 16 -30.36 10.61 24.19
N CYS A 17 -31.23 9.80 23.56
CA CYS A 17 -30.95 8.41 23.19
C CYS A 17 -30.50 8.24 21.72
N ALA A 18 -30.12 9.33 21.05
CA ALA A 18 -29.39 9.21 19.79
C ALA A 18 -27.99 8.69 20.11
N ASP A 19 -27.83 7.35 20.07
CA ASP A 19 -26.55 6.69 20.22
C ASP A 19 -25.52 7.42 19.33
N PRO A 20 -24.39 7.89 19.90
CA PRO A 20 -23.34 8.44 19.08
C PRO A 20 -22.90 7.33 18.13
N VAL A 21 -23.18 7.53 16.84
CA VAL A 21 -22.68 6.64 15.78
C VAL A 21 -21.17 6.83 15.76
N VAL A 22 -20.48 6.03 16.57
CA VAL A 22 -19.03 5.92 16.54
C VAL A 22 -18.69 5.21 15.22
N ARG A 23 -18.40 6.00 14.19
CA ARG A 23 -17.77 5.47 12.99
C ARG A 23 -16.35 5.09 13.36
N VAL A 24 -16.13 3.80 13.58
CA VAL A 24 -14.78 3.23 13.62
C VAL A 24 -14.23 3.38 12.20
N VAL A 25 -13.41 4.40 11.99
CA VAL A 25 -12.64 4.54 10.75
C VAL A 25 -11.42 3.64 10.93
N GLU A 26 -11.49 2.41 10.43
CA GLU A 26 -10.32 1.56 10.35
C GLU A 26 -9.29 2.26 9.46
N ARG A 27 -8.17 2.68 10.05
CA ARG A 27 -7.06 3.22 9.27
C ARG A 27 -6.42 2.03 8.55
N PRO A 28 -6.24 2.07 7.23
CA PRO A 28 -5.57 0.99 6.52
C PRO A 28 -4.16 0.84 7.08
N VAL A 29 -3.83 -0.36 7.57
CA VAL A 29 -2.46 -0.73 7.90
C VAL A 29 -1.74 -0.91 6.58
N ILE A 30 -0.85 0.03 6.24
CA ILE A 30 -0.01 -0.08 5.05
C ILE A 30 1.04 -1.17 5.35
N VAL A 31 0.81 -2.37 4.82
CA VAL A 31 1.81 -3.44 4.88
C VAL A 31 2.81 -3.20 3.76
N LEU A 32 4.02 -2.82 4.14
CA LEU A 32 5.13 -2.63 3.20
C LEU A 32 5.82 -3.97 2.92
N PRO A 33 6.25 -4.21 1.67
CA PRO A 33 7.14 -5.32 1.37
C PRO A 33 8.42 -5.28 2.23
N PRO A 34 9.02 -6.45 2.54
CA PRO A 34 10.29 -6.53 3.23
C PRO A 34 11.40 -5.77 2.48
N ALA A 35 12.47 -5.37 3.18
CA ALA A 35 13.50 -4.47 2.65
C ALA A 35 14.16 -4.99 1.36
N GLU A 36 14.33 -6.30 1.31
CA GLU A 36 14.91 -7.06 0.20
C GLU A 36 14.05 -6.95 -1.07
N LEU A 37 12.74 -6.73 -0.92
CA LEU A 37 11.80 -6.55 -2.03
C LEU A 37 11.56 -5.09 -2.38
N ARG A 38 12.27 -4.15 -1.74
CA ARG A 38 12.13 -2.70 -1.97
C ARG A 38 13.24 -2.10 -2.82
N SER A 39 14.26 -2.88 -3.16
CA SER A 39 15.38 -2.43 -3.99
C SER A 39 15.87 -3.56 -4.88
N CYS A 40 16.21 -3.22 -6.11
CA CYS A 40 16.86 -4.12 -7.05
C CYS A 40 18.28 -3.63 -7.40
N ALA A 41 19.01 -4.44 -8.15
CA ALA A 41 20.30 -4.11 -8.69
C ALA A 41 20.24 -2.80 -9.50
N PRO A 42 21.19 -1.87 -9.26
CA PRO A 42 21.19 -0.59 -9.96
C PRO A 42 21.46 -0.78 -11.46
N GLU A 43 20.84 0.06 -12.28
CA GLU A 43 21.13 0.10 -13.71
C GLU A 43 22.59 0.54 -13.94
N PRO A 44 23.37 -0.20 -14.76
CA PRO A 44 24.72 0.19 -15.07
C PRO A 44 24.75 1.43 -15.96
N ALA A 45 25.68 2.34 -15.69
CA ALA A 45 25.86 3.54 -16.50
C ALA A 45 26.16 3.17 -17.97
N ALA A 46 25.43 3.79 -18.90
CA ALA A 46 25.67 3.62 -20.32
C ALA A 46 27.08 4.10 -20.70
N PRO A 47 27.81 3.35 -21.54
CA PRO A 47 29.10 3.81 -22.04
C PRO A 47 28.90 5.07 -22.89
N VAL A 48 29.69 6.11 -22.63
CA VAL A 48 29.64 7.40 -23.33
C VAL A 48 30.83 7.56 -24.29
N GLY A 49 30.60 8.19 -25.45
CA GLY A 49 31.64 8.43 -26.45
C GLY A 49 31.89 7.25 -27.39
N THR A 50 33.12 7.11 -27.90
CA THR A 50 33.51 6.02 -28.82
C THR A 50 33.81 4.73 -28.04
N ALA A 51 32.78 4.15 -27.44
CA ALA A 51 32.88 2.85 -26.77
C ALA A 51 33.18 1.76 -27.79
N SER A 52 34.00 0.77 -27.41
CA SER A 52 34.22 -0.40 -28.27
C SER A 52 32.96 -1.28 -28.29
N GLN A 53 32.81 -2.12 -29.33
CA GLN A 53 31.73 -3.11 -29.38
C GLN A 53 31.74 -4.02 -28.14
N ARG A 54 32.93 -4.40 -27.66
CA ARG A 54 33.08 -5.21 -26.45
C ARG A 54 32.52 -4.49 -25.21
N ASP A 55 32.76 -3.19 -25.08
CA ASP A 55 32.25 -2.41 -23.95
C ASP A 55 30.73 -2.29 -24.02
N ALA A 56 30.17 -2.12 -25.22
CA ALA A 56 28.74 -2.10 -25.44
C ALA A 56 28.09 -3.46 -25.09
N ASP A 57 28.70 -4.57 -25.51
CA ASP A 57 28.22 -5.92 -25.21
C ASP A 57 28.26 -6.22 -23.70
N ALA A 58 29.35 -5.81 -23.03
CA ALA A 58 29.50 -5.97 -21.59
C ALA A 58 28.47 -5.15 -20.81
N TRP A 59 28.25 -3.89 -21.21
CA TRP A 59 27.21 -3.05 -20.63
C TRP A 59 25.81 -3.64 -20.84
N ALA A 60 25.50 -4.08 -22.07
CA ALA A 60 24.20 -4.67 -22.38
C ALA A 60 23.92 -5.92 -21.54
N GLY A 61 24.93 -6.79 -21.36
CA GLY A 61 24.84 -7.95 -20.48
C GLY A 61 24.54 -7.56 -19.03
N ALA A 62 25.26 -6.57 -18.49
CA ALA A 62 25.01 -6.06 -17.14
C ALA A 62 23.62 -5.43 -16.99
N ALA A 63 23.15 -4.67 -17.99
CA ALA A 63 21.84 -4.02 -17.98
C ALA A 63 20.70 -5.06 -18.03
N ILE A 64 20.85 -6.13 -18.82
CA ILE A 64 19.89 -7.24 -18.87
C ILE A 64 19.77 -7.92 -17.51
N LEU A 65 20.90 -8.19 -16.84
CA LEU A 65 20.91 -8.81 -15.52
C LEU A 65 20.25 -7.92 -14.47
N ALA A 66 20.58 -6.63 -14.43
CA ALA A 66 19.95 -5.67 -13.53
C ALA A 66 18.43 -5.57 -13.77
N GLY A 67 18.02 -5.48 -15.04
CA GLY A 67 16.60 -5.45 -15.40
C GLY A 67 15.84 -6.74 -15.06
N ARG A 68 16.50 -7.90 -15.11
CA ARG A 68 15.91 -9.18 -14.66
C ARG A 68 15.70 -9.18 -13.14
N ASP A 69 16.72 -8.78 -12.38
CA ASP A 69 16.65 -8.67 -10.93
C ASP A 69 15.51 -7.75 -10.47
N CYS A 70 15.35 -6.58 -11.12
CA CYS A 70 14.24 -5.68 -10.82
C CYS A 70 12.86 -6.28 -11.14
N ARG A 71 12.72 -7.06 -12.22
CA ARG A 71 11.46 -7.75 -12.54
C ARG A 71 11.12 -8.79 -11.50
N GLU A 72 12.07 -9.67 -11.19
CA GLU A 72 11.89 -10.75 -10.20
C GLU A 72 11.54 -10.17 -8.82
N THR A 73 12.21 -9.09 -8.43
CA THR A 73 11.94 -8.37 -7.17
C THR A 73 10.53 -7.78 -7.15
N LEU A 74 10.10 -7.15 -8.25
CA LEU A 74 8.76 -6.57 -8.36
C LEU A 74 7.66 -7.63 -8.33
N GLU A 75 7.85 -8.74 -9.04
CA GLU A 75 6.92 -9.89 -9.03
C GLU A 75 6.75 -10.43 -7.60
N ALA A 76 7.86 -10.66 -6.89
CA ALA A 76 7.82 -11.12 -5.51
C ALA A 76 7.17 -10.09 -4.55
N ALA A 77 7.40 -8.80 -4.76
CA ALA A 77 6.75 -7.74 -3.99
C ALA A 77 5.22 -7.73 -4.22
N MET A 78 4.79 -7.93 -5.47
CA MET A 78 3.38 -8.03 -5.82
C MET A 78 2.73 -9.26 -5.20
N ASP A 79 3.38 -10.42 -5.29
CA ASP A 79 2.90 -11.66 -4.66
C ASP A 79 2.75 -11.50 -3.14
N PHE A 80 3.72 -10.86 -2.49
CA PHE A 80 3.63 -10.52 -1.07
C PHE A 80 2.39 -9.68 -0.76
N LEU A 81 2.14 -8.62 -1.53
CA LEU A 81 0.99 -7.74 -1.31
C LEU A 81 -0.34 -8.47 -1.55
N ILE A 82 -0.40 -9.32 -2.58
CA ILE A 82 -1.56 -10.17 -2.86
C ILE A 82 -1.82 -11.13 -1.69
N ASP A 83 -0.77 -11.72 -1.12
CA ASP A 83 -0.89 -12.61 0.04
C ASP A 83 -1.34 -11.89 1.30
N GLN A 84 -1.01 -10.60 1.48
CA GLN A 84 -1.52 -9.81 2.60
C GLN A 84 -3.00 -9.45 2.46
N ASP A 85 -3.51 -9.32 1.23
CA ASP A 85 -4.91 -9.01 0.95
C ASP A 85 -5.84 -10.22 1.12
N LYS A 86 -5.29 -11.44 1.14
CA LYS A 86 -6.07 -12.65 1.37
C LYS A 86 -6.68 -12.61 2.79
N PRO A 87 -8.00 -12.87 2.93
CA PRO A 87 -8.62 -12.93 4.24
C PRO A 87 -7.96 -14.03 5.06
N LYS A 88 -7.36 -13.64 6.19
CA LYS A 88 -6.84 -14.62 7.15
C LYS A 88 -8.04 -15.31 7.77
N GLY A 89 -8.13 -16.62 7.54
CA GLY A 89 -9.21 -17.47 8.05
C GLY A 89 -9.32 -17.44 9.58
N PRO A 90 -10.43 -17.95 10.13
CA PRO A 90 -10.72 -17.95 11.56
C PRO A 90 -9.68 -18.71 12.40
#